data_AF-A0A0W8CFY9-F1
#
_entry.id   AF-A0A0W8CFY9-F1
#
_cell.length_a   1.000
_cell.length_b   1.000
_cell.length_c   1.000
_cell.angle_alpha   90.00
_cell.angle_beta   90.00
_cell.angle_gamma   90.00
#
_symmetry.space_group_name_H-M   'P 1'
#
loop_
_entity.id
_entity.type
_entity.pdbx_description
1 polymer ?
#
loop_
_entity_poly.entity_id
_entity_poly.type
_entity_poly.pdbx_seq_one_letter_code
_entity_poly.pdbx_strand_id
1 'polypeptide(L)'
;MIDLSVLSGITLGIASAGKLIAVDSNRVITNINSLSASQFTGTLLTAAQPNITSLGTLSSTLNISGSTPLTCNNSLLSSTCSLSVDSVSGDQTFGSTTANKFHLRTNGNRKITIGSTGLVGTNNTAPARQLDIIGSTAVNSALYQITDGIVTCQQWFDGTQCCLQTFSNHPLTFAANSGSIQMSILTNGNVSVANKLSASTLSATTLTGTLSTAAQTNITSLGNLAGHPPT
;
A
#
# COMPACT_ATOMS: atom_id res chain seq x y z
N MET A 1 62.51 19.53 39.50
CA MET A 1 63.48 19.35 38.41
C MET A 1 62.81 18.49 37.36
N ILE A 2 62.60 19.01 36.15
CA ILE A 2 62.01 18.23 35.04
C ILE A 2 63.10 17.28 34.55
N ASP A 3 62.80 16.00 34.41
CA ASP A 3 63.71 15.03 33.81
C ASP A 3 63.68 15.19 32.28
N LEU A 4 64.77 15.71 31.70
CA LEU A 4 64.91 15.90 30.25
C LEU A 4 65.41 14.65 29.52
N SER A 5 65.73 13.55 30.23
CA SER A 5 66.21 12.31 29.59
C SER A 5 65.18 11.70 28.63
N VAL A 6 63.89 11.96 28.88
CA VAL A 6 62.76 11.54 28.03
C VAL A 6 62.68 12.26 26.69
N LEU A 7 63.50 13.29 26.45
CA LEU A 7 63.60 14.01 25.16
C LEU A 7 64.81 13.56 24.32
N SER A 8 65.68 12.70 24.85
CA SER A 8 66.87 12.22 24.12
C SER A 8 66.49 11.18 23.05
N GLY A 9 66.97 11.38 21.82
CA GLY A 9 66.82 10.43 20.70
C GLY A 9 65.47 10.45 19.98
N ILE A 10 64.63 11.48 20.16
CA ILE A 10 63.38 11.64 19.41
C ILE A 10 63.62 12.34 18.06
N THR A 11 63.07 11.80 16.98
CA THR A 11 62.95 12.52 15.70
C THR A 11 61.75 13.46 15.79
N LEU A 12 61.94 14.74 15.43
CA LEU A 12 60.84 15.71 15.42
C LEU A 12 59.67 15.19 14.58
N GLY A 13 58.45 15.27 15.13
CA GLY A 13 57.23 14.81 14.48
C GLY A 13 56.88 13.32 14.64
N ILE A 14 57.69 12.53 15.37
CA ILE A 14 57.42 11.10 15.61
C ILE A 14 57.31 10.81 17.12
N ALA A 15 56.20 10.22 17.55
CA ALA A 15 56.08 9.64 18.89
C ALA A 15 56.86 8.31 18.94
N SER A 16 57.97 8.26 19.67
CA SER A 16 58.77 7.04 19.83
C SER A 16 58.32 6.22 21.03
N ALA A 17 58.33 4.89 20.91
CA ALA A 17 57.98 3.99 22.00
C ALA A 17 58.84 4.25 23.27
N GLY A 18 58.21 4.23 24.44
CA GLY A 18 58.87 4.49 25.72
C GLY A 18 59.25 5.95 25.98
N LYS A 19 58.78 6.90 25.16
CA LYS A 19 58.95 8.35 25.36
C LYS A 19 57.63 8.98 25.83
N LEU A 20 57.74 10.05 26.62
CA LEU A 20 56.60 10.71 27.27
C LEU A 20 55.94 11.73 26.32
N ILE A 21 54.60 11.77 26.29
CA ILE A 21 53.83 12.97 25.92
C ILE A 21 53.47 13.67 27.22
N ALA A 22 54.11 14.79 27.53
CA ALA A 22 53.82 15.55 28.74
C ALA A 22 52.65 16.51 28.48
N VAL A 23 51.62 16.46 29.33
CA VAL A 23 50.46 17.35 29.28
C VAL A 23 50.26 18.02 30.63
N ASP A 24 49.60 19.19 30.65
CA ASP A 24 49.28 19.94 31.87
C ASP A 24 48.03 19.37 32.59
N SER A 25 47.53 20.08 33.60
CA SER A 25 46.31 19.69 34.33
C SER A 25 45.07 19.61 33.43
N ASN A 26 45.06 20.28 32.27
CA ASN A 26 43.96 20.28 31.31
C ASN A 26 44.03 19.07 30.36
N ARG A 27 45.19 18.42 30.23
CA ARG A 27 45.39 17.18 29.45
C ARG A 27 45.01 17.30 27.96
N VAL A 28 45.12 18.50 27.39
CA VAL A 28 44.83 18.78 25.97
C VAL A 28 46.10 18.70 25.13
N ILE A 29 46.02 18.06 23.96
CA ILE A 29 47.08 18.05 22.94
C ILE A 29 46.61 18.91 21.76
N THR A 30 47.36 19.96 21.40
CA THR A 30 47.04 20.88 20.28
C THR A 30 48.15 20.86 19.22
N ASN A 31 47.88 21.41 18.03
CA ASN A 31 48.82 21.55 16.91
C ASN A 31 49.44 20.23 16.37
N ILE A 32 48.68 19.14 16.35
CA ILE A 32 49.07 17.88 15.71
C ILE A 32 48.62 17.90 14.24
N ASN A 33 49.56 17.82 13.30
CA ASN A 33 49.28 17.76 11.86
C ASN A 33 48.67 16.42 11.43
N SER A 34 49.13 15.31 12.03
CA SER A 34 48.66 13.96 11.73
C SER A 34 48.85 13.07 12.95
N LEU A 35 47.85 12.23 13.25
CA LEU A 35 47.91 11.19 14.27
C LEU A 35 47.69 9.84 13.59
N SER A 36 48.72 9.01 13.57
CA SER A 36 48.61 7.61 13.14
C SER A 36 48.50 6.72 14.37
N ALA A 37 47.37 6.04 14.53
CA ALA A 37 47.13 5.09 15.62
C ALA A 37 46.53 3.81 15.06
N SER A 38 46.97 2.64 15.56
CA SER A 38 46.38 1.36 15.16
C SER A 38 44.95 1.18 15.68
N GLN A 39 44.61 1.83 16.78
CA GLN A 39 43.27 1.88 17.37
C GLN A 39 43.06 3.27 17.98
N PHE A 40 41.88 3.83 17.81
CA PHE A 40 41.44 5.05 18.48
C PHE A 40 40.21 4.71 19.32
N THR A 41 40.29 4.90 20.63
CA THR A 41 39.18 4.66 21.56
C THR A 41 38.70 5.98 22.14
N GLY A 42 37.38 6.14 22.31
CA GLY A 42 36.77 7.37 22.81
C GLY A 42 35.85 8.05 21.79
N THR A 43 35.44 9.29 22.08
CA THR A 43 34.56 10.09 21.23
C THR A 43 35.36 11.04 20.35
N LEU A 44 34.99 11.13 19.06
CA LEU A 44 35.57 12.11 18.14
C LEU A 44 34.65 13.33 18.06
N LEU A 45 35.00 14.40 18.79
CA LEU A 45 34.30 15.69 18.72
C LEU A 45 34.82 16.48 17.51
N THR A 46 34.17 16.32 16.37
CA THR A 46 34.44 17.13 15.17
C THR A 46 33.14 17.71 14.63
N ALA A 47 33.23 18.80 13.86
CA ALA A 47 32.13 19.25 13.02
C ALA A 47 31.92 18.27 11.84
N ALA A 48 31.72 18.76 10.60
CA ALA A 48 31.59 17.89 9.45
C ALA A 48 32.86 17.04 9.20
N GLN A 49 32.68 15.76 8.88
CA GLN A 49 33.74 14.80 8.54
C GLN A 49 33.66 14.41 7.05
N PRO A 50 33.95 15.32 6.10
CA PRO A 50 33.69 15.09 4.67
C PRO A 50 34.53 13.97 4.04
N ASN A 51 35.61 13.54 4.71
CA ASN A 51 36.57 12.58 4.17
C ASN A 51 36.39 11.14 4.69
N ILE A 52 35.34 10.86 5.48
CA ILE A 52 35.01 9.48 5.86
C ILE A 52 34.20 8.84 4.73
N THR A 53 34.82 7.93 3.98
CA THR A 53 34.21 7.27 2.81
C THR A 53 33.76 5.83 3.06
N SER A 54 34.07 5.26 4.23
CA SER A 54 33.66 3.92 4.64
C SER A 54 33.64 3.78 6.15
N LEU A 55 32.64 3.09 6.69
CA LEU A 55 32.58 2.66 8.08
C LEU A 55 32.39 1.13 8.14
N GLY A 56 32.72 0.53 9.28
CA GLY A 56 32.32 -0.84 9.60
C GLY A 56 30.84 -0.91 10.02
N THR A 57 30.52 -1.78 10.97
CA THR A 57 29.16 -1.89 11.53
C THR A 57 28.87 -0.76 12.51
N LEU A 58 27.75 -0.05 12.30
CA LEU A 58 27.21 0.89 13.28
C LEU A 58 26.17 0.17 14.15
N SER A 59 26.46 -0.03 15.44
CA SER A 59 25.64 -0.86 16.35
C SER A 59 24.51 -0.11 17.08
N SER A 60 24.37 1.20 16.87
CA SER A 60 23.42 2.05 17.59
C SER A 60 22.55 2.85 16.60
N THR A 61 22.64 4.18 16.61
CA THR A 61 21.77 5.06 15.81
C THR A 61 22.55 5.76 14.70
N LEU A 62 21.98 5.75 13.49
CA LEU A 62 22.40 6.61 12.37
C LEU A 62 21.36 7.70 12.18
N ASN A 63 21.72 8.96 12.41
CA ASN A 63 20.86 10.11 12.10
C ASN A 63 21.31 10.74 10.78
N ILE A 64 20.44 10.69 9.77
CA ILE A 64 20.66 11.31 8.46
C ILE A 64 19.71 12.50 8.37
N SER A 65 20.26 13.72 8.29
CA SER A 65 19.48 14.96 8.19
C SER A 65 19.64 15.63 6.82
N GLY A 66 18.68 16.47 6.45
CA GLY A 66 18.64 17.14 5.15
C GLY A 66 18.05 16.26 4.05
N SER A 67 18.50 16.48 2.80
CA SER A 67 17.98 15.80 1.59
C SER A 67 18.91 14.69 1.09
N THR A 68 19.74 14.11 1.95
CA THR A 68 20.68 13.06 1.57
C THR A 68 19.94 11.72 1.39
N PRO A 69 20.02 11.08 0.22
CA PRO A 69 19.35 9.82 -0.01
C PRO A 69 20.03 8.69 0.75
N LEU A 70 19.25 7.85 1.44
CA LEU A 70 19.73 6.57 1.94
C LEU A 70 19.67 5.54 0.81
N THR A 71 20.84 5.04 0.38
CA THR A 71 20.95 3.99 -0.65
C THR A 71 21.47 2.72 -0.02
N CYS A 72 20.66 1.67 0.01
CA CYS A 72 21.08 0.33 0.38
C CYS A 72 21.39 -0.47 -0.89
N ASN A 73 22.66 -0.55 -1.29
CA ASN A 73 23.11 -1.32 -2.45
C ASN A 73 23.63 -2.69 -2.00
N ASN A 74 23.02 -3.76 -2.49
CA ASN A 74 23.48 -5.12 -2.25
C ASN A 74 23.94 -5.72 -3.59
N SER A 75 25.25 -5.67 -3.84
CA SER A 75 25.86 -5.99 -5.15
C SER A 75 26.37 -7.44 -5.26
N LEU A 76 26.16 -8.29 -4.26
CA LEU A 76 26.54 -9.72 -4.32
C LEU A 76 25.41 -10.55 -4.95
N LEU A 77 25.78 -11.53 -5.79
CA LEU A 77 24.92 -12.28 -6.72
C LEU A 77 23.71 -13.01 -6.09
N SER A 78 23.56 -13.05 -4.77
CA SER A 78 22.44 -13.73 -4.09
C SER A 78 22.24 -13.21 -2.67
N SER A 79 21.94 -11.94 -2.49
CA SER A 79 21.51 -11.44 -1.18
C SER A 79 20.37 -10.45 -1.28
N THR A 80 19.42 -10.57 -0.35
CA THR A 80 18.30 -9.65 -0.21
C THR A 80 18.81 -8.30 0.31
N CYS A 81 18.35 -7.20 -0.27
CA CYS A 81 18.48 -5.90 0.37
C CYS A 81 17.23 -5.69 1.23
N SER A 82 17.38 -5.82 2.55
CA SER A 82 16.29 -5.55 3.49
C SER A 82 16.41 -4.13 4.02
N LEU A 83 15.34 -3.34 3.88
CA LEU A 83 15.13 -2.12 4.65
C LEU A 83 14.06 -2.45 5.71
N SER A 84 14.48 -2.62 6.96
CA SER A 84 13.54 -2.80 8.08
C SER A 84 13.20 -1.44 8.68
N VAL A 85 11.93 -1.23 9.00
CA VAL A 85 11.48 -0.12 9.83
C VAL A 85 10.61 -0.77 10.89
N ASP A 86 11.15 -0.77 12.11
CA ASP A 86 10.55 -1.37 13.29
C ASP A 86 10.51 -0.34 14.42
N SER A 87 9.42 -0.34 15.19
CA SER A 87 9.30 0.47 16.40
C SER A 87 8.75 -0.38 17.55
N VAL A 88 9.23 -0.12 18.76
CA VAL A 88 8.70 -0.73 20.00
C VAL A 88 7.41 -0.03 20.49
N SER A 89 7.12 1.18 20.01
CA SER A 89 5.89 1.92 20.29
C SER A 89 5.61 3.00 19.22
N GLY A 90 4.34 3.37 19.04
CA GLY A 90 3.92 4.37 18.05
C GLY A 90 3.86 3.86 16.61
N ASP A 91 3.35 4.71 15.71
CA ASP A 91 3.13 4.36 14.31
C ASP A 91 4.41 4.50 13.46
N GLN A 92 4.53 3.64 12.47
CA GLN A 92 5.61 3.69 11.49
C GLN A 92 5.09 4.35 10.22
N THR A 93 5.72 5.45 9.79
CA THR A 93 5.29 6.20 8.61
C THR A 93 6.34 6.15 7.51
N PHE A 94 5.91 5.76 6.31
CA PHE A 94 6.66 5.90 5.08
C PHE A 94 5.84 6.73 4.10
N GLY A 95 6.37 7.87 3.66
CA GLY A 95 5.64 8.69 2.71
C GLY A 95 6.24 10.06 2.51
N SER A 96 5.43 10.90 1.87
CA SER A 96 5.71 12.32 1.66
C SER A 96 4.70 13.14 2.48
N THR A 97 5.18 14.18 3.15
CA THR A 97 4.34 15.21 3.80
C THR A 97 3.96 16.35 2.85
N THR A 98 4.46 16.30 1.61
CA THR A 98 4.18 17.26 0.53
C THR A 98 3.44 16.56 -0.62
N ALA A 99 3.00 17.30 -1.63
CA ALA A 99 2.26 16.80 -2.80
C ALA A 99 3.09 15.92 -3.77
N ASN A 100 4.04 15.15 -3.25
CA ASN A 100 4.81 14.16 -3.99
C ASN A 100 4.16 12.79 -3.92
N LYS A 101 4.29 12.03 -5.01
CA LYS A 101 3.83 10.64 -5.07
C LYS A 101 4.79 9.72 -4.32
N PHE A 102 4.25 8.68 -3.70
CA PHE A 102 5.04 7.57 -3.16
C PHE A 102 4.93 6.35 -4.08
N HIS A 103 6.03 5.60 -4.27
CA HIS A 103 6.06 4.48 -5.21
C HIS A 103 6.83 3.28 -4.67
N LEU A 104 6.28 2.08 -4.91
CA LEU A 104 7.05 0.82 -4.93
C LEU A 104 7.26 0.41 -6.38
N ARG A 105 8.50 0.07 -6.74
CA ARG A 105 8.91 -0.15 -8.14
C ARG A 105 9.71 -1.44 -8.31
N THR A 106 9.54 -2.10 -9.46
CA THR A 106 10.35 -3.25 -9.89
C THR A 106 10.60 -3.14 -11.39
N ASN A 107 11.78 -3.56 -11.86
CA ASN A 107 12.18 -3.45 -13.28
C ASN A 107 11.99 -2.03 -13.86
N GLY A 108 12.30 -1.00 -13.07
CA GLY A 108 12.10 0.42 -13.46
C GLY A 108 10.65 0.91 -13.44
N ASN A 109 9.66 0.02 -13.30
CA ASN A 109 8.24 0.35 -13.36
C ASN A 109 7.62 0.48 -11.97
N ARG A 110 6.74 1.47 -11.79
CA ARG A 110 5.97 1.67 -10.56
C ARG A 110 4.84 0.64 -10.49
N LYS A 111 4.85 -0.20 -9.46
CA LYS A 111 3.86 -1.26 -9.25
C LYS A 111 2.81 -0.89 -8.23
N ILE A 112 3.18 -0.16 -7.18
CA ILE A 112 2.24 0.50 -6.28
C ILE A 112 2.56 1.99 -6.31
N THR A 113 1.55 2.81 -6.56
CA THR A 113 1.65 4.26 -6.56
C THR A 113 0.65 4.79 -5.55
N ILE A 114 1.10 5.64 -4.62
CA ILE A 114 0.20 6.55 -3.91
C ILE A 114 0.34 7.89 -4.63
N GLY A 115 -0.75 8.34 -5.26
CA GLY A 115 -0.83 9.63 -5.94
C GLY A 115 -0.60 10.79 -4.97
N SER A 116 -0.33 11.97 -5.51
CA SER A 116 -0.17 13.19 -4.71
C SER A 116 -1.44 13.61 -3.98
N THR A 117 -2.59 13.04 -4.38
CA THR A 117 -3.91 13.20 -3.75
C THR A 117 -4.25 12.08 -2.77
N GLY A 118 -3.34 11.15 -2.52
CA GLY A 118 -3.55 10.01 -1.60
C GLY A 118 -4.23 8.78 -2.23
N LEU A 119 -4.63 8.84 -3.50
CA LEU A 119 -5.24 7.71 -4.21
C LEU A 119 -4.21 6.60 -4.49
N VAL A 120 -4.61 5.33 -4.37
CA VAL A 120 -3.71 4.18 -4.54
C VAL A 120 -3.91 3.55 -5.91
N GLY A 121 -2.83 3.39 -6.67
CA GLY A 121 -2.80 2.68 -7.95
C GLY A 121 -1.94 1.43 -7.88
N THR A 122 -2.43 0.30 -8.40
CA THR A 122 -1.58 -0.88 -8.66
C THR A 122 -1.43 -1.08 -10.16
N ASN A 123 -0.17 -1.12 -10.60
CA ASN A 123 0.22 -1.04 -12.01
C ASN A 123 -0.37 0.19 -12.76
N ASN A 124 -0.87 1.19 -12.02
CA ASN A 124 -1.34 2.48 -12.49
C ASN A 124 -0.55 3.59 -11.79
N THR A 125 -0.05 4.57 -12.57
CA THR A 125 0.77 5.68 -12.06
C THR A 125 -0.01 7.00 -11.87
N ALA A 126 -1.26 7.02 -12.30
CA ALA A 126 -2.19 8.13 -12.19
C ALA A 126 -3.57 7.60 -11.76
N PRO A 127 -3.68 7.04 -10.53
CA PRO A 127 -4.96 6.54 -10.03
C PRO A 127 -6.01 7.66 -10.03
N ALA A 128 -7.15 7.42 -10.65
CA ALA A 128 -8.30 8.34 -10.69
C ALA A 128 -9.40 7.95 -9.69
N ARG A 129 -9.21 6.82 -9.00
CA ARG A 129 -10.11 6.25 -7.99
C ARG A 129 -9.29 5.93 -6.74
N GLN A 130 -9.97 5.73 -5.60
CA GLN A 130 -9.33 5.45 -4.31
C GLN A 130 -8.38 4.24 -4.36
N LEU A 131 -8.79 3.20 -5.07
CA LEU A 131 -7.95 2.09 -5.49
C LEU A 131 -8.17 1.86 -7.00
N ASP A 132 -7.11 1.98 -7.79
CA ASP A 132 -7.15 1.88 -9.25
C ASP A 132 -6.15 0.82 -9.72
N ILE A 133 -6.67 -0.31 -10.21
CA ILE A 133 -5.86 -1.47 -10.59
C ILE A 133 -5.95 -1.67 -12.10
N ILE A 134 -4.80 -1.63 -12.78
CA ILE A 134 -4.72 -1.94 -14.22
C ILE A 134 -4.12 -3.33 -14.43
N GLY A 135 -4.94 -4.27 -14.88
CA GLY A 135 -4.57 -5.65 -15.19
C GLY A 135 -5.48 -6.66 -14.50
N SER A 136 -5.16 -7.95 -14.66
CA SER A 136 -5.91 -9.03 -14.01
C SER A 136 -5.53 -9.14 -12.53
N THR A 137 -6.52 -9.11 -11.65
CA THR A 137 -6.37 -9.30 -10.20
C THR A 137 -6.98 -10.62 -9.75
N ALA A 138 -6.21 -11.43 -9.02
CA ALA A 138 -6.74 -12.59 -8.31
C ALA A 138 -7.09 -12.19 -6.87
N VAL A 139 -8.28 -12.61 -6.41
CA VAL A 139 -8.79 -12.44 -5.05
C VAL A 139 -9.40 -13.78 -4.62
N ASN A 140 -9.30 -14.13 -3.34
CA ASN A 140 -9.67 -15.46 -2.82
C ASN A 140 -10.87 -15.47 -1.87
N SER A 141 -11.47 -14.31 -1.55
CA SER A 141 -12.61 -14.24 -0.61
C SER A 141 -13.68 -13.24 -1.06
N ALA A 142 -13.49 -11.94 -0.84
CA ALA A 142 -14.36 -10.88 -1.38
C ALA A 142 -13.58 -10.08 -2.44
N LEU A 143 -14.09 -10.02 -3.68
CA LEU A 143 -13.44 -9.27 -4.78
C LEU A 143 -13.53 -7.77 -4.57
N TYR A 144 -14.64 -7.31 -4.01
CA TYR A 144 -14.92 -5.89 -3.91
C TYR A 144 -15.98 -5.66 -2.84
N GLN A 145 -15.63 -4.99 -1.75
CA GLN A 145 -16.59 -4.45 -0.79
C GLN A 145 -16.62 -2.94 -0.96
N ILE A 146 -17.72 -2.42 -1.51
CA ILE A 146 -18.00 -0.99 -1.44
C ILE A 146 -19.06 -0.78 -0.39
N THR A 147 -18.80 0.19 0.48
CA THR A 147 -19.83 0.73 1.36
C THR A 147 -19.74 2.25 1.39
N ASP A 148 -20.90 2.89 1.49
CA ASP A 148 -21.03 4.31 1.84
C ASP A 148 -21.19 4.53 3.36
N GLY A 149 -21.03 3.47 4.15
CA GLY A 149 -21.28 3.44 5.60
C GLY A 149 -22.68 2.96 5.99
N ILE A 150 -23.59 2.76 5.03
CA ILE A 150 -24.98 2.32 5.28
C ILE A 150 -25.32 1.08 4.45
N VAL A 151 -25.03 1.10 3.15
CA VAL A 151 -25.24 -0.04 2.25
C VAL A 151 -23.89 -0.68 1.96
N THR A 152 -23.85 -2.01 1.95
CA THR A 152 -22.65 -2.78 1.61
C THR A 152 -22.97 -3.72 0.46
N CYS A 153 -22.34 -3.46 -0.69
CA CYS A 153 -22.37 -4.35 -1.85
C CYS A 153 -21.07 -5.15 -1.89
N GLN A 154 -21.17 -6.46 -2.08
CA GLN A 154 -20.01 -7.33 -2.20
C GLN A 154 -20.13 -8.35 -3.33
N GLN A 155 -18.99 -8.66 -3.93
CA GLN A 155 -18.81 -9.87 -4.74
C GLN A 155 -17.94 -10.86 -3.98
N TRP A 156 -18.39 -12.11 -3.83
CA TRP A 156 -17.65 -13.15 -3.10
C TRP A 156 -17.84 -14.54 -3.73
N PHE A 157 -17.02 -15.48 -3.27
CA PHE A 157 -17.07 -16.90 -3.60
C PHE A 157 -17.27 -17.70 -2.31
N ASP A 158 -18.18 -18.67 -2.31
CA ASP A 158 -18.50 -19.49 -1.13
C ASP A 158 -18.11 -20.98 -1.29
N GLY A 159 -17.33 -21.27 -2.34
CA GLY A 159 -16.96 -22.64 -2.75
C GLY A 159 -18.04 -23.35 -3.57
N THR A 160 -19.27 -22.80 -3.65
CA THR A 160 -20.40 -23.34 -4.41
C THR A 160 -20.80 -22.42 -5.57
N GLN A 161 -20.74 -21.11 -5.36
CA GLN A 161 -21.13 -20.09 -6.33
C GLN A 161 -20.32 -18.79 -6.16
N CYS A 162 -20.36 -17.95 -7.19
CA CYS A 162 -20.02 -16.54 -7.08
C CYS A 162 -21.31 -15.73 -7.04
N CYS A 163 -21.46 -14.84 -6.08
CA CYS A 163 -22.63 -13.95 -6.08
C CYS A 163 -22.26 -12.49 -5.84
N LEU A 164 -23.08 -11.63 -6.44
CA LEU A 164 -23.19 -10.21 -6.18
C LEU A 164 -24.35 -10.03 -5.21
N GLN A 165 -24.12 -9.43 -4.05
CA GLN A 165 -25.16 -9.27 -3.03
C GLN A 165 -25.04 -7.97 -2.24
N THR A 166 -26.16 -7.57 -1.66
CA THR A 166 -26.24 -6.61 -0.56
C THR A 166 -26.28 -7.37 0.77
N PHE A 167 -25.39 -7.03 1.71
CA PHE A 167 -25.37 -7.67 3.05
C PHE A 167 -26.36 -7.01 4.03
N SER A 168 -26.75 -5.78 3.74
CA SER A 168 -27.78 -5.04 4.46
C SER A 168 -29.17 -5.37 3.88
N ASN A 169 -30.24 -5.11 4.63
CA ASN A 169 -31.64 -5.22 4.17
C ASN A 169 -32.01 -4.14 3.13
N HIS A 170 -31.33 -4.14 1.98
CA HIS A 170 -31.51 -3.22 0.86
C HIS A 170 -31.48 -3.99 -0.48
N PRO A 171 -32.20 -3.54 -1.52
CA PRO A 171 -32.18 -4.19 -2.83
C PRO A 171 -30.80 -4.16 -3.51
N LEU A 172 -30.48 -5.21 -4.27
CA LEU A 172 -29.39 -5.19 -5.25
C LEU A 172 -29.92 -4.61 -6.56
N THR A 173 -29.37 -3.49 -7.04
CA THR A 173 -29.89 -2.76 -8.21
C THR A 173 -28.91 -2.73 -9.37
N PHE A 174 -29.44 -2.76 -10.59
CA PHE A 174 -28.72 -2.55 -11.85
C PHE A 174 -29.32 -1.31 -12.51
N ALA A 175 -28.50 -0.29 -12.74
CA ALA A 175 -28.94 1.03 -13.22
C ALA A 175 -28.23 1.46 -14.50
N ALA A 176 -28.89 2.29 -15.30
CA ALA A 176 -28.36 2.92 -16.51
C ALA A 176 -28.69 4.42 -16.51
N ASN A 177 -28.09 5.19 -17.43
CA ASN A 177 -28.37 6.63 -17.61
C ASN A 177 -28.29 7.44 -16.29
N SER A 178 -27.07 7.53 -15.73
CA SER A 178 -26.80 8.31 -14.51
C SER A 178 -27.58 7.86 -13.26
N GLY A 179 -27.90 6.57 -13.15
CA GLY A 179 -28.42 5.98 -11.91
C GLY A 179 -29.90 5.58 -11.94
N SER A 180 -30.56 5.64 -13.10
CA SER A 180 -31.93 5.11 -13.24
C SER A 180 -31.93 3.59 -13.13
N ILE A 181 -32.51 3.05 -12.06
CA ILE A 181 -32.63 1.60 -11.81
C ILE A 181 -33.47 0.96 -12.91
N GLN A 182 -32.89 -0.02 -13.60
CA GLN A 182 -33.54 -0.80 -14.66
C GLN A 182 -34.03 -2.15 -14.15
N MET A 183 -33.27 -2.76 -13.23
CA MET A 183 -33.60 -4.05 -12.61
C MET A 183 -33.15 -4.04 -11.15
N SER A 184 -33.88 -4.72 -10.27
CA SER A 184 -33.45 -4.93 -8.89
C SER A 184 -33.87 -6.28 -8.35
N ILE A 185 -33.00 -6.92 -7.56
CA ILE A 185 -33.39 -7.99 -6.64
C ILE A 185 -33.76 -7.31 -5.32
N LEU A 186 -35.06 -7.31 -5.00
CA LEU A 186 -35.60 -6.71 -3.79
C LEU A 186 -35.24 -7.57 -2.56
N THR A 187 -35.40 -6.99 -1.37
CA THR A 187 -35.08 -7.65 -0.10
C THR A 187 -35.97 -8.85 0.20
N ASN A 188 -37.12 -8.95 -0.44
CA ASN A 188 -38.01 -10.12 -0.39
C ASN A 188 -37.68 -11.18 -1.46
N GLY A 189 -36.56 -11.03 -2.19
CA GLY A 189 -36.12 -11.95 -3.24
C GLY A 189 -36.76 -11.71 -4.61
N ASN A 190 -37.74 -10.82 -4.73
CA ASN A 190 -38.40 -10.55 -6.01
C ASN A 190 -37.45 -9.81 -6.97
N VAL A 191 -37.47 -10.21 -8.23
CA VAL A 191 -36.84 -9.47 -9.31
C VAL A 191 -37.83 -8.44 -9.86
N SER A 192 -37.51 -7.17 -9.73
CA SER A 192 -38.26 -6.06 -10.34
C SER A 192 -37.54 -5.57 -11.60
N VAL A 193 -38.31 -5.28 -12.66
CA VAL A 193 -37.84 -4.69 -13.92
C VAL A 193 -38.66 -3.44 -14.17
N ALA A 194 -38.01 -2.29 -14.30
CA ALA A 194 -38.70 -0.98 -14.32
C ALA A 194 -39.58 -0.76 -15.56
N ASN A 195 -39.23 -1.39 -16.68
CA ASN A 195 -39.94 -1.26 -17.96
C ASN A 195 -40.49 -2.62 -18.41
N LYS A 196 -40.11 -3.06 -19.61
CA LYS A 196 -40.55 -4.32 -20.20
C LYS A 196 -39.54 -5.43 -19.92
N LEU A 197 -40.00 -6.57 -19.40
CA LEU A 197 -39.26 -7.81 -19.48
C LEU A 197 -39.45 -8.41 -20.88
N SER A 198 -38.40 -8.39 -21.70
CA SER A 198 -38.42 -9.03 -23.02
C SER A 198 -37.87 -10.45 -22.91
N ALA A 199 -38.74 -11.45 -22.99
CA ALA A 199 -38.39 -12.87 -22.96
C ALA A 199 -39.07 -13.61 -24.11
N SER A 200 -38.41 -14.61 -24.70
CA SER A 200 -39.00 -15.46 -25.75
C SER A 200 -40.15 -16.32 -25.21
N THR A 201 -40.00 -16.81 -23.99
CA THR A 201 -40.99 -17.57 -23.23
C THR A 201 -40.87 -17.16 -21.77
N LEU A 202 -42.01 -17.07 -21.08
CA LEU A 202 -42.06 -16.83 -19.65
C LEU A 202 -42.75 -18.03 -18.99
N SER A 203 -42.02 -18.74 -18.13
CA SER A 203 -42.57 -19.80 -17.29
C SER A 203 -42.80 -19.25 -15.90
N ALA A 204 -44.05 -19.28 -15.44
CA ALA A 204 -44.45 -18.83 -14.11
C ALA A 204 -45.54 -19.77 -13.58
N THR A 205 -45.55 -20.02 -12.27
CA THR A 205 -46.62 -20.78 -11.61
C THR A 205 -47.93 -19.99 -11.59
N THR A 206 -47.82 -18.69 -11.39
CA THR A 206 -48.94 -17.74 -11.40
C THR A 206 -48.50 -16.47 -12.11
N LEU A 207 -49.31 -16.00 -13.05
CA LEU A 207 -49.14 -14.70 -13.69
C LEU A 207 -50.35 -13.83 -13.32
N THR A 208 -50.11 -12.75 -12.57
CA THR A 208 -51.15 -11.85 -12.09
C THR A 208 -51.18 -10.55 -12.89
N GLY A 209 -52.34 -9.88 -12.94
CA GLY A 209 -52.54 -8.65 -13.69
C GLY A 209 -53.15 -8.88 -15.08
N THR A 210 -53.03 -7.88 -15.95
CA THR A 210 -53.55 -7.93 -17.32
C THR A 210 -52.54 -8.57 -18.26
N LEU A 211 -52.95 -9.64 -18.96
CA LEU A 211 -52.15 -10.25 -20.03
C LEU A 211 -52.60 -9.69 -21.39
N SER A 212 -51.69 -9.02 -22.11
CA SER A 212 -51.94 -8.52 -23.46
C SER A 212 -51.17 -9.37 -24.47
N THR A 213 -51.91 -10.07 -25.34
CA THR A 213 -51.38 -10.95 -26.37
C THR A 213 -52.10 -10.70 -27.69
N ALA A 214 -51.48 -11.08 -28.81
CA ALA A 214 -52.22 -11.23 -30.06
C ALA A 214 -53.24 -12.39 -29.94
N ALA A 215 -54.19 -12.48 -30.88
CA ALA A 215 -55.18 -13.56 -30.89
C ALA A 215 -54.52 -14.94 -30.78
N GLN A 216 -54.90 -15.70 -29.76
CA GLN A 216 -54.29 -16.99 -29.43
C GLN A 216 -55.06 -18.14 -30.08
N THR A 217 -55.06 -18.23 -31.41
CA THR A 217 -55.88 -19.20 -32.18
C THR A 217 -55.57 -20.67 -31.88
N ASN A 218 -54.42 -20.95 -31.27
CA ASN A 218 -53.99 -22.31 -30.94
C ASN A 218 -54.41 -22.77 -29.53
N ILE A 219 -55.16 -21.95 -28.77
CA ILE A 219 -55.76 -22.39 -27.51
C ILE A 219 -57.03 -23.17 -27.83
N THR A 220 -56.97 -24.51 -27.73
CA THR A 220 -58.10 -25.40 -28.01
C THR A 220 -58.92 -25.74 -26.76
N SER A 221 -58.44 -25.37 -25.57
CA SER A 221 -59.17 -25.48 -24.30
C SER A 221 -58.61 -24.50 -23.26
N LEU A 222 -59.49 -24.03 -22.37
CA LEU A 222 -59.14 -23.28 -21.17
C LEU A 222 -59.50 -24.13 -19.94
N GLY A 223 -58.85 -23.86 -18.80
CA GLY A 223 -59.29 -24.36 -17.50
C GLY A 223 -60.56 -23.62 -17.00
N ASN A 224 -60.83 -23.67 -15.70
CA ASN A 224 -61.96 -22.95 -15.09
C ASN A 224 -61.78 -21.43 -15.20
N LEU A 225 -62.66 -20.76 -15.94
CA LEU A 225 -62.73 -19.30 -16.02
C LEU A 225 -63.79 -18.77 -15.04
N ALA A 226 -63.38 -18.45 -13.81
CA ALA A 226 -64.29 -17.84 -12.84
C ALA A 226 -64.59 -16.38 -13.24
N GLY A 227 -65.86 -16.04 -13.44
CA GLY A 227 -66.32 -14.65 -13.64
C GLY A 227 -66.64 -14.23 -15.07
N HIS A 228 -66.63 -15.13 -16.06
CA HIS A 228 -67.25 -14.84 -17.36
C HIS A 228 -68.75 -15.10 -17.27
N PRO A 229 -69.61 -14.08 -17.46
CA PRO A 229 -71.05 -14.33 -17.54
C PRO A 229 -71.32 -15.22 -18.76
N PRO A 230 -72.18 -16.24 -18.64
CA PRO A 230 -72.57 -17.03 -19.80
C PRO A 230 -73.23 -16.10 -20.83
N THR A 231 -72.69 -16.07 -22.05
CA THR A 231 -73.32 -15.47 -23.22
C THR A 231 -74.33 -16.43 -23.83
#